data_AF-K9Q458-F1
#
_entry.id   AF-K9Q458-F1
#
_cell.length_a   1.000
_cell.length_b   1.000
_cell.length_c   1.000
_cell.angle_alpha   90.00
_cell.angle_beta   90.00
_cell.angle_gamma   90.00
#
_symmetry.space_group_name_H-M   'P 1'
#
loop_
_entity.id
_entity.type
_entity.pdbx_description
1 polymer ?
#
loop_
_entity_poly.entity_id
_entity_poly.type
_entity_poly.pdbx_seq_one_letter_code
_entity_poly.pdbx_strand_id
1 'polypeptide(L)'
;MLKQSLLLAGAMALSFATVSPVIAQASDTSLSSLESSEYILANRFEDNFKKNQGELLSKLDLSSTQKQQIQAIREQYRPQMTNLMSEIRAAQEEMKSLAQSNASRSQLESQYNANSSLRNEMADLKFAQMMDIRDILTVSQRQEMVDFIAGKQKQRGGFFGNR
;
A
#
# COMPACT_ATOMS: atom_id res chain seq x y z
N MET A 1 47.06 -21.03 -33.39
CA MET A 1 47.40 -19.62 -33.69
C MET A 1 47.87 -18.96 -32.41
N LEU A 2 49.04 -18.30 -32.50
CA LEU A 2 49.74 -17.61 -31.41
C LEU A 2 48.98 -16.37 -30.89
N LYS A 3 49.16 -16.05 -29.59
CA LYS A 3 49.86 -14.84 -29.06
C LYS A 3 49.70 -14.80 -27.51
N GLN A 4 50.80 -14.97 -26.74
CA GLN A 4 51.66 -13.93 -26.12
C GLN A 4 50.99 -13.25 -24.90
N SER A 5 51.32 -13.53 -23.62
CA SER A 5 52.52 -13.24 -22.79
C SER A 5 52.82 -11.74 -22.52
N LEU A 6 52.69 -11.30 -21.26
CA LEU A 6 53.54 -10.34 -20.47
C LEU A 6 52.75 -9.86 -19.22
N LEU A 7 53.13 -10.20 -17.98
CA LEU A 7 54.07 -9.48 -17.08
C LEU A 7 53.92 -7.95 -17.08
N LEU A 8 53.50 -7.37 -15.95
CA LEU A 8 54.28 -6.29 -15.32
C LEU A 8 53.88 -6.05 -13.86
N ALA A 9 54.92 -5.97 -13.02
CA ALA A 9 54.90 -5.55 -11.64
C ALA A 9 54.56 -4.06 -11.51
N GLY A 10 54.02 -3.68 -10.35
CA GLY A 10 53.81 -2.29 -9.98
C GLY A 10 53.54 -2.14 -8.50
N ALA A 11 54.56 -2.37 -7.67
CA ALA A 11 54.54 -1.90 -6.29
C ALA A 11 54.85 -0.40 -6.30
N MET A 12 53.91 0.42 -5.83
CA MET A 12 54.21 1.76 -5.32
C MET A 12 53.60 1.88 -3.93
N ALA A 13 54.47 1.75 -2.93
CA ALA A 13 54.19 2.23 -1.60
C ALA A 13 54.31 3.76 -1.62
N LEU A 14 53.21 4.46 -1.31
CA LEU A 14 53.25 5.86 -0.91
C LEU A 14 52.81 5.93 0.54
N SER A 15 53.79 6.10 1.42
CA SER A 15 53.60 6.46 2.82
C SER A 15 53.27 7.95 2.88
N PHE A 16 52.08 8.32 3.37
CA PHE A 16 51.84 9.67 3.87
C PHE A 16 51.05 9.65 5.18
N ALA A 17 51.72 10.22 6.17
CA ALA A 17 51.33 10.82 7.44
C ALA A 17 49.86 10.74 7.91
N THR A 18 49.74 10.32 9.16
CA THR A 18 48.59 10.50 10.05
C THR A 18 48.24 11.96 10.26
N VAL A 19 47.01 12.35 9.93
CA VAL A 19 46.27 13.39 10.68
C VAL A 19 44.79 12.98 10.67
N SER A 20 44.24 12.68 11.85
CA SER A 20 42.81 12.45 12.02
C SER A 20 42.05 13.77 11.92
N PRO A 21 41.06 13.92 11.03
CA PRO A 21 39.98 14.84 11.27
C PRO A 21 38.87 14.11 12.03
N VAL A 22 38.55 14.62 13.21
CA VAL A 22 37.31 14.37 13.93
C VAL A 22 36.15 14.44 12.94
N ILE A 23 35.53 13.30 12.64
CA ILE A 23 34.24 13.29 11.96
C ILE A 23 33.22 13.65 13.01
N ALA A 24 32.78 14.91 12.96
CA ALA A 24 31.54 15.33 13.57
C ALA A 24 30.43 14.39 13.07
N GLN A 25 29.83 13.63 13.98
CA GLN A 25 28.52 13.04 13.77
C GLN A 25 27.52 14.17 13.60
N ALA A 26 27.34 14.63 12.36
CA ALA A 26 26.04 15.10 11.94
C ALA A 26 25.22 13.85 11.68
N SER A 27 24.57 13.36 12.74
CA SER A 27 23.48 12.40 12.61
C SER A 27 22.44 13.02 11.70
N ASP A 28 22.45 12.56 10.46
CA ASP A 28 21.49 12.83 9.40
C ASP A 28 20.12 12.31 9.89
N THR A 29 19.43 13.17 10.64
CA THR A 29 18.20 12.84 11.33
C THR A 29 17.06 13.49 10.56
N SER A 30 16.72 12.95 9.39
CA SER A 30 15.33 12.95 8.89
C SER A 30 15.24 12.34 7.49
N LEU A 31 15.32 11.02 7.38
CA LEU A 31 14.79 10.32 6.19
C LEU A 31 13.84 9.15 6.53
N SER A 32 13.52 8.95 7.81
CA SER A 32 12.64 7.87 8.28
C SER A 32 11.21 8.30 8.61
N SER A 33 10.91 9.61 8.61
CA SER A 33 9.56 10.12 8.91
C SER A 33 8.64 10.20 7.69
N LEU A 34 9.16 10.05 6.48
CA LEU A 34 8.38 10.10 5.24
C LEU A 34 7.81 8.71 4.86
N GLU A 35 8.59 7.63 4.98
CA GLU A 35 8.10 6.28 4.65
C GLU A 35 7.04 5.76 5.64
N SER A 36 7.22 6.08 6.92
CA SER A 36 6.26 5.71 7.97
C SER A 36 4.94 6.50 7.86
N SER A 37 4.96 7.69 7.25
CA SER A 37 3.74 8.44 6.94
C SER A 37 2.95 7.80 5.79
N GLU A 38 3.65 7.21 4.81
CA GLU A 38 3.04 6.54 3.66
C GLU A 38 2.35 5.23 4.08
N TYR A 39 2.99 4.45 4.97
CA TYR A 39 2.43 3.21 5.52
C TYR A 39 1.20 3.46 6.43
N ILE A 40 1.21 4.55 7.20
CA ILE A 40 0.06 4.95 8.04
C ILE A 40 -1.10 5.46 7.17
N LEU A 41 -0.82 6.07 6.03
CA LEU A 41 -1.84 6.39 5.04
C LEU A 41 -2.41 5.08 4.46
N ALA A 42 -1.59 4.16 3.96
CA ALA A 42 -2.04 2.92 3.30
C ALA A 42 -3.05 2.09 4.13
N ASN A 43 -2.73 1.80 5.39
CA ASN A 43 -3.64 1.06 6.29
C ASN A 43 -4.91 1.85 6.67
N ARG A 44 -4.84 3.19 6.66
CA ARG A 44 -5.95 4.09 7.04
C ARG A 44 -6.89 4.37 5.86
N PHE A 45 -6.39 4.26 4.63
CA PHE A 45 -7.15 4.35 3.39
C PHE A 45 -8.03 3.10 3.15
N GLU A 46 -7.58 1.92 3.56
CA GLU A 46 -8.20 0.63 3.19
C GLU A 46 -9.68 0.47 3.63
N ASP A 47 -9.99 0.79 4.89
CA ASP A 47 -11.32 0.55 5.47
C ASP A 47 -12.38 1.57 5.03
N ASN A 48 -11.97 2.82 4.80
CA ASN A 48 -12.90 3.90 4.46
C ASN A 48 -13.18 3.98 2.95
N PHE A 49 -12.21 3.64 2.10
CA PHE A 49 -12.36 3.67 0.64
C PHE A 49 -13.34 2.59 0.14
N LYS A 50 -13.40 1.43 0.84
CA LYS A 50 -14.27 0.28 0.53
C LYS A 50 -15.76 0.61 0.40
N LYS A 51 -16.28 1.59 1.13
CA LYS A 51 -17.74 1.86 1.19
C LYS A 51 -18.22 3.08 0.40
N ASN A 52 -17.35 4.02 0.03
CA ASN A 52 -17.80 5.35 -0.39
C ASN A 52 -16.99 5.99 -1.54
N GLN A 53 -16.31 5.19 -2.37
CA GLN A 53 -15.61 5.72 -3.56
C GLN A 53 -16.51 6.59 -4.47
N GLY A 54 -17.78 6.23 -4.62
CA GLY A 54 -18.74 7.02 -5.40
C GLY A 54 -19.01 8.40 -4.78
N GLU A 55 -19.14 8.45 -3.45
CA GLU A 55 -19.39 9.69 -2.71
C GLU A 55 -18.16 10.61 -2.71
N LEU A 56 -16.95 10.04 -2.57
CA LEU A 56 -15.70 10.78 -2.68
C LEU A 56 -15.63 11.51 -4.03
N LEU A 57 -15.80 10.78 -5.15
CA LEU A 57 -15.71 11.39 -6.47
C LEU A 57 -16.82 12.40 -6.77
N SER A 58 -18.00 12.27 -6.13
CA SER A 58 -19.05 13.29 -6.26
C SER A 58 -18.76 14.58 -5.51
N LYS A 59 -17.87 14.53 -4.51
CA LYS A 59 -17.48 15.69 -3.69
C LYS A 59 -16.29 16.44 -4.26
N LEU A 60 -15.42 15.73 -4.99
CA LEU A 60 -14.35 16.33 -5.76
C LEU A 60 -15.01 17.01 -6.98
N ASP A 61 -14.80 18.32 -7.14
CA ASP A 61 -15.30 19.05 -8.30
C ASP A 61 -14.52 18.66 -9.56
N LEU A 62 -14.81 17.46 -10.09
CA LEU A 62 -14.07 16.85 -11.19
C LEU A 62 -14.53 17.40 -12.54
N SER A 63 -13.57 17.73 -13.39
CA SER A 63 -13.86 18.07 -14.80
C SER A 63 -14.41 16.86 -15.57
N SER A 64 -15.04 17.10 -16.72
CA SER A 64 -15.54 16.04 -17.59
C SER A 64 -14.43 15.07 -18.02
N THR A 65 -13.25 15.61 -18.36
CA THR A 65 -12.07 14.81 -18.71
C THR A 65 -11.60 13.95 -17.55
N GLN A 66 -11.48 14.52 -16.34
CA GLN A 66 -11.08 13.75 -15.16
C GLN A 66 -12.08 12.61 -14.86
N LYS A 67 -13.38 12.88 -14.96
CA LYS A 67 -14.44 11.86 -14.79
C LYS A 67 -14.28 10.70 -15.77
N GLN A 68 -13.99 10.99 -17.04
CA GLN A 68 -13.76 9.95 -18.06
C GLN A 68 -12.52 9.11 -17.76
N GLN A 69 -11.40 9.76 -17.40
CA GLN A 69 -10.16 9.06 -17.06
C GLN A 69 -10.32 8.16 -15.83
N ILE A 70 -10.99 8.67 -14.79
CA ILE A 70 -11.26 7.89 -13.57
C ILE A 70 -12.20 6.71 -13.87
N GLN A 71 -13.19 6.89 -14.75
CA GLN A 71 -14.06 5.79 -15.17
C GLN A 71 -13.27 4.69 -15.90
N ALA A 72 -12.35 5.07 -16.79
CA ALA A 72 -11.49 4.11 -17.49
C ALA A 72 -10.60 3.31 -16.52
N ILE A 73 -10.00 3.98 -15.53
CA ILE A 73 -9.25 3.31 -14.44
C ILE A 73 -10.17 2.33 -13.70
N ARG A 74 -11.38 2.73 -13.33
CA ARG A 74 -12.31 1.83 -12.62
C ARG A 74 -12.62 0.58 -13.43
N GLU A 75 -12.83 0.73 -14.73
CA GLU A 75 -13.10 -0.37 -15.63
C GLU A 75 -11.90 -1.31 -15.78
N GLN A 76 -10.67 -0.79 -15.78
CA GLN A 76 -9.45 -1.58 -15.81
C GLN A 76 -9.30 -2.52 -14.61
N TYR A 77 -9.57 -2.03 -13.39
CA TYR A 77 -9.43 -2.82 -12.16
C TYR A 77 -10.64 -3.72 -11.85
N ARG A 78 -11.82 -3.40 -12.40
CA ARG A 78 -13.08 -4.07 -12.08
C ARG A 78 -13.04 -5.60 -12.24
N PRO A 79 -12.47 -6.20 -13.29
CA PRO A 79 -12.46 -7.65 -13.45
C PRO A 79 -11.70 -8.36 -12.33
N GLN A 80 -10.48 -7.89 -12.02
CA GLN A 80 -9.63 -8.46 -10.96
C GLN A 80 -10.30 -8.35 -9.59
N MET A 81 -10.83 -7.16 -9.27
CA MET A 81 -11.57 -6.97 -8.02
C MET A 81 -12.84 -7.83 -7.95
N THR A 82 -13.54 -8.06 -9.07
CA THR A 82 -14.75 -8.89 -9.08
C THR A 82 -14.40 -10.35 -8.80
N ASN A 83 -13.35 -10.88 -9.44
CA ASN A 83 -12.87 -12.24 -9.24
C ASN A 83 -12.42 -12.45 -7.79
N LEU A 84 -11.56 -11.56 -7.28
CA LEU A 84 -11.05 -11.66 -5.93
C LEU A 84 -12.16 -11.53 -4.88
N MET A 85 -13.18 -10.71 -5.13
CA MET A 85 -14.36 -10.64 -4.26
C MET A 85 -15.15 -11.95 -4.25
N SER A 86 -15.20 -12.68 -5.37
CA SER A 86 -15.80 -14.02 -5.42
C SER A 86 -15.01 -15.02 -4.59
N GLU A 87 -13.68 -15.01 -4.70
CA GLU A 87 -12.79 -15.89 -3.93
C GLU A 87 -12.87 -15.60 -2.43
N ILE A 88 -12.89 -14.33 -2.03
CA ILE A 88 -13.10 -13.94 -0.64
C ILE A 88 -14.42 -14.48 -0.09
N ARG A 89 -15.51 -14.45 -0.88
CA ARG A 89 -16.81 -14.99 -0.44
C ARG A 89 -16.75 -16.51 -0.28
N ALA A 90 -16.18 -17.22 -1.26
CA ALA A 90 -16.01 -18.66 -1.17
C ALA A 90 -15.16 -19.06 0.05
N ALA A 91 -14.04 -18.37 0.30
CA ALA A 91 -13.17 -18.63 1.45
C ALA A 91 -13.88 -18.35 2.80
N GLN A 92 -14.78 -17.37 2.85
CA GLN A 92 -15.62 -17.09 4.03
C GLN A 92 -16.66 -18.18 4.27
N GLU A 93 -17.31 -18.68 3.21
CA GLU A 93 -18.26 -19.79 3.30
C GLU A 93 -17.57 -21.08 3.76
N GLU A 94 -16.38 -21.36 3.23
CA GLU A 94 -15.56 -22.49 3.66
C GLU A 94 -15.13 -22.36 5.12
N MET A 95 -14.70 -21.18 5.57
CA MET A 95 -14.39 -20.95 6.98
C MET A 95 -15.60 -21.23 7.88
N LYS A 96 -16.80 -20.78 7.47
CA LYS A 96 -18.03 -21.04 8.22
C LYS A 96 -18.35 -22.53 8.28
N SER A 97 -18.16 -23.25 7.17
CA SER A 97 -18.34 -24.71 7.09
C SER A 97 -17.37 -25.45 8.01
N LEU A 98 -16.07 -25.11 7.94
CA LEU A 98 -15.03 -25.72 8.78
C LEU A 98 -15.31 -25.49 10.27
N ALA A 99 -15.69 -24.27 10.66
CA ALA A 99 -16.00 -23.93 12.05
C ALA A 99 -17.24 -24.66 12.61
N GLN A 100 -18.15 -25.12 11.76
CA GLN A 100 -19.33 -25.92 12.15
C GLN A 100 -19.08 -27.43 12.11
N SER A 101 -17.92 -27.85 11.60
CA SER A 101 -17.53 -29.25 11.44
C SER A 101 -16.55 -29.71 12.53
N ASN A 102 -16.11 -30.96 12.47
CA ASN A 102 -15.02 -31.48 13.31
C ASN A 102 -13.62 -31.14 12.74
N ALA A 103 -13.50 -30.02 12.01
CA ALA A 103 -12.21 -29.58 11.47
C ALA A 103 -11.18 -29.40 12.58
N SER A 104 -9.96 -29.85 12.31
CA SER A 104 -8.84 -29.62 13.22
C SER A 104 -8.51 -28.13 13.32
N ARG A 105 -7.88 -27.73 14.43
CA ARG A 105 -7.36 -26.38 14.61
C ARG A 105 -6.44 -25.95 13.46
N SER A 106 -5.59 -26.85 12.97
CA SER A 106 -4.68 -26.57 11.85
C SER A 106 -5.43 -26.22 10.56
N GLN A 107 -6.55 -26.89 10.28
CA GLN A 107 -7.38 -26.57 9.11
C GLN A 107 -8.03 -25.19 9.23
N LEU A 108 -8.51 -24.83 10.42
CA LEU A 108 -9.07 -23.50 10.68
C LEU A 108 -8.01 -22.40 10.55
N GLU A 109 -6.81 -22.61 11.10
CA GLU A 109 -5.69 -21.67 10.97
C GLU A 109 -5.24 -21.51 9.51
N SER A 110 -5.17 -22.61 8.75
CA SER A 110 -4.87 -22.57 7.32
C SER A 110 -5.92 -21.76 6.54
N GLN A 111 -7.21 -22.00 6.80
CA GLN A 111 -8.29 -21.26 6.14
C GLN A 111 -8.28 -19.77 6.52
N TYR A 112 -7.94 -19.46 7.77
CA TYR A 112 -7.83 -18.08 8.24
C TYR A 112 -6.74 -17.35 7.47
N ASN A 113 -5.57 -17.97 7.33
CA ASN A 113 -4.45 -17.41 6.58
C ASN A 113 -4.80 -17.20 5.10
N ALA A 114 -5.47 -18.17 4.47
CA ALA A 114 -5.93 -18.02 3.09
C ALA A 114 -6.88 -16.83 2.91
N ASN A 115 -7.89 -16.70 3.79
CA ASN A 115 -8.83 -15.58 3.77
C ASN A 115 -8.11 -14.23 4.04
N SER A 116 -7.11 -14.22 4.93
CA SER A 116 -6.30 -13.03 5.19
C SER A 116 -5.51 -12.59 3.95
N SER A 117 -4.88 -13.53 3.25
CA SER A 117 -4.11 -13.24 2.03
C SER A 117 -4.99 -12.65 0.94
N LEU A 118 -6.17 -13.23 0.68
CA LEU A 118 -7.12 -12.69 -0.31
C LEU A 118 -7.59 -11.27 0.02
N ARG A 119 -7.77 -10.98 1.33
CA ARG A 119 -8.14 -9.64 1.79
C ARG A 119 -7.02 -8.63 1.58
N ASN A 120 -5.78 -9.03 1.81
CA ASN A 120 -4.61 -8.18 1.58
C ASN A 120 -4.46 -7.89 0.07
N GLU A 121 -4.60 -8.88 -0.79
CA GLU A 121 -4.56 -8.67 -2.25
C GLU A 121 -5.67 -7.69 -2.71
N MET A 122 -6.84 -7.76 -2.09
CA MET A 122 -7.94 -6.84 -2.36
C MET A 122 -7.63 -5.42 -1.87
N ALA A 123 -6.89 -5.29 -0.78
CA ALA A 123 -6.39 -4.01 -0.27
C ALA A 123 -5.39 -3.40 -1.27
N ASP A 124 -4.44 -4.21 -1.74
CA ASP A 124 -3.41 -3.79 -2.69
C ASP A 124 -4.01 -3.30 -4.00
N LEU A 125 -4.98 -4.03 -4.58
CA LEU A 125 -5.69 -3.59 -5.79
C LEU A 125 -6.44 -2.26 -5.59
N LYS A 126 -7.04 -2.05 -4.43
CA LYS A 126 -7.75 -0.80 -4.12
C LYS A 126 -6.78 0.36 -3.94
N PHE A 127 -5.65 0.10 -3.31
CA PHE A 127 -4.58 1.08 -3.16
C PHE A 127 -4.02 1.48 -4.52
N ALA A 128 -3.71 0.52 -5.40
CA ALA A 128 -3.24 0.77 -6.75
C ALA A 128 -4.24 1.61 -7.57
N GLN A 129 -5.52 1.21 -7.59
CA GLN A 129 -6.58 1.99 -8.25
C GLN A 129 -6.65 3.42 -7.71
N MET A 130 -6.51 3.59 -6.40
CA MET A 130 -6.54 4.91 -5.77
C MET A 130 -5.34 5.77 -6.16
N MET A 131 -4.13 5.18 -6.26
CA MET A 131 -2.95 5.89 -6.74
C MET A 131 -3.14 6.39 -8.17
N ASP A 132 -3.67 5.54 -9.05
CA ASP A 132 -3.95 5.93 -10.44
C ASP A 132 -4.99 7.07 -10.51
N ILE A 133 -6.02 7.04 -9.65
CA ILE A 133 -7.00 8.13 -9.54
C ILE A 133 -6.33 9.40 -9.02
N ARG A 134 -5.50 9.31 -7.97
CA ARG A 134 -4.78 10.44 -7.36
C ARG A 134 -3.96 11.19 -8.40
N ASP A 135 -3.34 10.46 -9.33
CA ASP A 135 -2.46 11.04 -10.33
C ASP A 135 -3.22 11.89 -11.39
N ILE A 136 -4.53 11.68 -11.55
CA ILE A 136 -5.43 12.55 -12.36
C ILE A 136 -5.85 13.82 -11.60
N LEU A 137 -5.86 13.77 -10.27
CA LEU A 137 -6.35 14.87 -9.44
C LEU A 137 -5.32 16.00 -9.34
N THR A 138 -5.83 17.23 -9.27
CA THR A 138 -5.02 18.41 -8.93
C THR A 138 -4.57 18.36 -7.47
N VAL A 139 -3.55 19.14 -7.10
CA VAL A 139 -3.06 19.21 -5.72
C VAL A 139 -4.18 19.57 -4.72
N SER A 140 -5.06 20.52 -5.08
CA SER A 140 -6.20 20.90 -4.23
C SER A 140 -7.20 19.75 -4.05
N GLN A 141 -7.55 19.05 -5.14
CA GLN A 141 -8.46 17.90 -5.09
C GLN A 141 -7.85 16.72 -4.30
N ARG A 142 -6.52 16.56 -4.32
CA ARG A 142 -5.84 15.55 -3.48
C ARG A 142 -5.97 15.89 -1.99
N GLN A 143 -5.90 17.17 -1.62
CA GLN A 143 -6.12 17.59 -0.24
C GLN A 143 -7.55 17.29 0.20
N GLU A 144 -8.55 17.64 -0.61
CA GLU A 144 -9.96 17.31 -0.35
C GLU A 144 -10.19 15.80 -0.21
N MET A 145 -9.50 15.00 -1.03
CA MET A 145 -9.55 13.54 -0.95
C MET A 145 -9.00 13.04 0.39
N VAL A 146 -7.84 13.53 0.83
CA VAL A 146 -7.25 13.18 2.13
C VAL A 146 -8.20 13.59 3.26
N ASP A 147 -8.76 14.80 3.21
CA ASP A 147 -9.65 15.33 4.23
C ASP A 147 -10.97 14.55 4.30
N PHE A 148 -11.53 14.12 3.17
CA PHE A 148 -12.71 13.25 3.14
C PHE A 148 -12.45 11.92 3.82
N ILE A 149 -11.27 11.34 3.58
CA ILE A 149 -10.89 10.02 4.08
C ILE A 149 -10.56 10.08 5.58
N ALA A 150 -9.88 11.14 6.01
CA ALA A 150 -9.62 11.42 7.42
C ALA A 150 -10.89 11.83 8.19
N GLY A 151 -11.78 12.62 7.57
CA GLY A 151 -12.99 13.17 8.19
C GLY A 151 -13.99 12.09 8.63
N LYS A 152 -14.09 10.98 7.88
CA LYS A 152 -14.95 9.85 8.27
C LYS A 152 -14.39 9.02 9.42
N GLN A 153 -13.11 9.14 9.76
CA GLN A 153 -12.51 8.47 10.91
C GLN A 153 -13.06 9.02 12.24
N LYS A 154 -13.32 10.33 12.33
CA LYS A 154 -13.82 10.97 13.56
C LYS A 154 -15.22 10.51 13.98
N GLN A 155 -16.03 10.00 13.05
CA GLN A 155 -17.40 9.56 13.34
C GLN A 155 -17.51 8.11 13.84
N ARG A 156 -16.50 7.24 13.62
CA ARG A 156 -16.56 5.83 14.04
C ARG A 156 -16.05 5.57 15.46
N GLY A 157 -15.49 6.58 16.14
CA GLY A 157 -15.00 6.47 17.53
C GLY A 157 -16.07 6.57 18.63
N GLY A 158 -17.35 6.71 18.28
CA GLY A 158 -18.43 7.00 19.24
C GLY A 158 -19.20 5.79 19.81
N PHE A 159 -18.83 4.54 19.52
CA PHE A 159 -19.68 3.38 19.84
C PHE A 159 -19.30 2.60 21.13
N PHE A 160 -18.25 2.99 21.86
CA PHE A 160 -17.89 2.36 23.15
C PHE A 160 -18.05 3.33 24.34
N GLY A 161 -19.21 3.98 24.43
CA GLY A 161 -19.46 4.97 25.47
C GLY A 161 -20.94 5.22 25.74
N ASN A 162 -21.71 4.18 26.08
CA ASN A 162 -22.75 4.29 27.11
C ASN A 162 -23.40 2.93 27.41
N ARG A 163 -23.21 2.50 28.66
CA ARG A 163 -24.09 1.67 29.50
C ARG A 163 -24.32 0.22 29.08
#